data_AF-A0A543D303-F1
#
_entry.id   AF-A0A543D303-F1
#
_cell.length_a   1.000
_cell.length_b   1.000
_cell.length_c   1.000
_cell.angle_alpha   90.00
_cell.angle_beta   90.00
_cell.angle_gamma   90.00
#
_symmetry.space_group_name_H-M   'P 1'
#
loop_
_entity.id
_entity.type
_entity.pdbx_description
1 polymer ?
#
loop_
_entity_poly.entity_id
_entity_poly.type
_entity_poly.pdbx_seq_one_letter_code
_entity_poly.pdbx_strand_id
1 'polypeptide(L)'
;MKKTIALMIALLGAQAMSAHATVEDTAALAHYPQPDQVRSDVLASAGNAEPEEIAGRQAGRLMMLHGALAHTWSSSGNVSQAPPPARELLEAYSQAYRSIDEKERAEPYWREKCGYLANLFDTCRRKRFTYEFQHFKTSVQAANDTAQLYFPSEYQDRFVDLTGVGGSRQRFAEYQSERREAGRADEHRSFRKKLPALLGGLSLIPLCMGFALFGMARRIGTSLKRYEFDNTTAGGVVEFSSFEASQAHERKQALQKVIANIGYLVFVVGVLGLGGAVGVLIANSQ
;
A
#
# COMPACT_ATOMS: atom_id res chain seq x y z
N MET A 1 29.83 25.98 -25.07
CA MET A 1 30.54 24.99 -24.21
C MET A 1 30.78 25.54 -22.79
N LYS A 2 29.72 25.95 -22.06
CA LYS A 2 29.83 26.42 -20.65
C LYS A 2 28.67 25.97 -19.74
N LYS A 3 27.83 25.04 -20.19
CA LYS A 3 26.65 24.56 -19.45
C LYS A 3 26.70 23.08 -19.02
N THR A 4 27.81 22.40 -19.29
CA THR A 4 27.96 20.95 -19.01
C THR A 4 28.75 20.65 -17.73
N ILE A 5 29.21 21.67 -16.98
CA ILE A 5 30.02 21.48 -15.77
C ILE A 5 29.17 21.62 -14.49
N ALA A 6 28.00 22.27 -14.56
CA ALA A 6 27.12 22.43 -13.40
C ALA A 6 26.36 21.16 -12.99
N LEU A 7 26.26 20.15 -13.87
CA LEU A 7 25.53 18.90 -13.60
C LEU A 7 26.40 17.79 -12.97
N MET A 8 27.73 17.94 -12.95
CA MET A 8 28.61 16.99 -12.25
C MET A 8 28.88 17.35 -10.79
N ILE A 9 28.59 18.58 -10.35
CA ILE A 9 28.84 18.99 -8.96
C ILE A 9 27.63 18.65 -8.06
N ALA A 10 26.42 18.51 -8.62
CA ALA A 10 25.24 18.08 -7.85
C ALA A 10 25.21 16.56 -7.54
N LEU A 11 26.04 15.76 -8.19
CA LEU A 11 26.21 14.31 -7.91
C LEU A 11 27.35 14.02 -6.91
N LEU A 12 28.09 15.05 -6.48
CA LEU A 12 29.14 14.96 -5.44
C LEU A 12 28.66 15.47 -4.07
N GLY A 13 27.41 15.94 -3.97
CA GLY A 13 26.80 16.44 -2.73
C GLY A 13 26.05 15.39 -1.91
N ALA A 14 25.80 14.21 -2.47
CA ALA A 14 25.47 13.03 -1.67
C ALA A 14 26.77 12.53 -1.05
N GLN A 15 27.19 13.19 0.02
CA GLN A 15 28.10 12.56 0.97
C GLN A 15 27.41 11.26 1.37
N ALA A 16 27.83 10.18 0.73
CA ALA A 16 27.86 8.88 1.34
C ALA A 16 28.70 9.06 2.61
N MET A 17 28.04 9.51 3.68
CA MET A 17 28.42 9.13 5.04
C MET A 17 28.30 7.61 5.04
N SER A 18 29.36 7.01 4.51
CA SER A 18 29.69 5.62 4.65
C SER A 18 29.72 5.40 6.15
N ALA A 19 28.98 4.41 6.63
CA ALA A 19 28.90 4.06 8.04
C ALA A 19 30.32 3.82 8.58
N HIS A 20 30.96 4.88 9.06
CA HIS A 20 32.21 4.86 9.77
C HIS A 20 31.82 5.15 11.21
N ALA A 21 32.18 4.25 12.10
CA ALA A 21 31.95 4.47 13.51
C ALA A 21 32.61 5.78 13.94
N THR A 22 31.78 6.64 14.51
CA THR A 22 32.19 7.85 15.20
C THR A 22 32.86 7.49 16.53
N VAL A 23 33.58 8.43 17.14
CA VAL A 23 34.17 8.24 18.49
C VAL A 23 33.10 7.85 19.52
N GLU A 24 31.89 8.36 19.35
CA GLU A 24 30.72 8.02 20.16
C GLU A 24 30.25 6.58 19.96
N ASP A 25 30.36 6.02 18.75
CA ASP A 25 30.01 4.62 18.47
C ASP A 25 30.96 3.63 19.15
N THR A 26 32.25 3.97 19.18
CA THR A 26 33.25 3.19 19.90
C THR A 26 33.01 3.23 21.41
N ALA A 27 32.54 4.35 21.95
CA ALA A 27 32.18 4.47 23.36
C ALA A 27 30.90 3.68 23.69
N ALA A 28 29.90 3.70 22.80
CA ALA A 28 28.65 2.95 22.95
C ALA A 28 28.87 1.43 23.04
N LEU A 29 29.95 0.91 22.45
CA LEU A 29 30.30 -0.51 22.50
C LEU A 29 30.39 -1.06 23.94
N ALA A 30 30.87 -0.26 24.89
CA ALA A 30 31.00 -0.67 26.29
C ALA A 30 29.66 -0.92 26.99
N HIS A 31 28.56 -0.40 26.43
CA HIS A 31 27.21 -0.51 26.99
C HIS A 31 26.40 -1.66 26.40
N TYR A 32 26.91 -2.35 25.38
CA TYR A 32 26.20 -3.52 24.87
C TYR A 32 26.22 -4.65 25.90
N PRO A 33 25.06 -5.27 26.20
CA PRO A 33 24.97 -6.33 27.19
C PRO A 33 25.59 -7.63 26.69
N GLN A 34 25.97 -8.51 27.61
CA GLN A 34 26.36 -9.88 27.22
C GLN A 34 25.11 -10.71 26.89
N PRO A 35 25.20 -11.74 26.01
CA PRO A 35 24.05 -12.55 25.63
C PRO A 35 23.28 -13.17 26.80
N ASP A 36 23.99 -13.59 27.86
CA ASP A 36 23.37 -14.18 29.05
C ASP A 36 22.59 -13.14 29.88
N GLN A 37 23.08 -11.90 29.93
CA GLN A 37 22.34 -10.79 30.54
C GLN A 37 21.03 -10.56 29.78
N VAL A 38 21.09 -10.48 28.45
CA VAL A 38 19.90 -10.33 27.58
C VAL A 38 18.87 -11.42 27.85
N ARG A 39 19.31 -12.68 27.95
CA ARG A 39 18.43 -13.81 28.24
C ARG A 39 17.77 -13.68 29.61
N SER A 40 18.55 -13.30 30.63
CA SER A 40 18.06 -13.13 31.99
C SER A 40 17.04 -11.99 32.11
N ASP A 41 17.28 -10.86 31.44
CA ASP A 41 16.38 -9.70 31.51
C ASP A 41 15.06 -9.98 30.77
N VAL A 42 15.13 -10.64 29.60
CA VAL A 42 13.93 -11.06 28.90
C VAL A 42 13.14 -12.05 29.76
N LEU A 43 13.80 -12.99 30.43
CA LEU A 43 13.14 -13.94 31.33
C LEU A 43 12.52 -13.23 32.54
N ALA A 44 13.20 -12.24 33.13
CA ALA A 44 12.68 -11.47 34.25
C ALA A 44 11.43 -10.64 33.87
N SER A 45 11.39 -10.14 32.63
CA SER A 45 10.24 -9.39 32.09
C SER A 45 9.14 -10.27 31.46
N ALA A 46 9.31 -11.59 31.44
CA ALA A 46 8.43 -12.50 30.71
C ALA A 46 7.03 -12.67 31.33
N GLY A 47 6.88 -12.47 32.64
CA GLY A 47 5.62 -12.73 33.34
C GLY A 47 5.15 -14.19 33.15
N ASN A 48 3.91 -14.37 32.69
CA ASN A 48 3.32 -15.68 32.41
C ASN A 48 3.46 -16.11 30.93
N ALA A 49 4.44 -15.56 30.20
CA ALA A 49 4.66 -15.93 28.80
C ALA A 49 5.04 -17.41 28.66
N GLU A 50 4.60 -18.03 27.57
CA GLU A 50 4.92 -19.43 27.27
C GLU A 50 6.41 -19.58 26.90
N PRO A 51 7.03 -20.76 27.10
CA PRO A 51 8.46 -20.97 26.84
C PRO A 51 8.89 -20.58 25.41
N GLU A 52 8.07 -20.87 24.39
CA GLU A 52 8.36 -20.50 23.00
C GLU A 52 8.28 -19.00 22.73
N GLU A 53 7.45 -18.27 23.48
CA GLU A 53 7.41 -16.82 23.40
C GLU A 53 8.68 -16.25 23.97
N ILE A 54 9.08 -16.70 25.16
CA ILE A 54 10.32 -16.28 25.81
C ILE A 54 11.51 -16.54 24.88
N ALA A 55 11.57 -17.72 24.26
CA ALA A 55 12.61 -18.07 23.28
C ALA A 55 12.59 -17.12 22.07
N GLY A 56 11.41 -16.81 21.53
CA GLY A 56 11.25 -15.85 20.43
C GLY A 56 11.70 -14.44 20.81
N ARG A 57 11.32 -13.96 21.99
CA ARG A 57 11.72 -12.65 22.53
C ARG A 57 13.23 -12.54 22.72
N GLN A 58 13.85 -13.57 23.33
CA GLN A 58 15.29 -13.64 23.51
C GLN A 58 16.01 -13.64 22.15
N ALA A 59 15.59 -14.50 21.22
CA ALA A 59 16.16 -14.57 19.88
C ALA A 59 16.02 -13.25 19.12
N GLY A 60 14.86 -12.60 19.23
CA GLY A 60 14.57 -11.32 18.58
C GLY A 60 15.47 -10.20 19.10
N ARG A 61 15.58 -10.06 20.44
CA ARG A 61 16.41 -9.03 21.07
C ARG A 61 17.91 -9.23 20.81
N LEU A 62 18.40 -10.48 20.86
CA LEU A 62 19.79 -10.80 20.49
C LEU A 62 20.09 -10.37 19.05
N MET A 63 19.19 -10.67 18.11
CA MET A 63 19.37 -10.30 16.71
C MET A 63 19.17 -8.81 16.42
N MET A 64 18.39 -8.10 17.25
CA MET A 64 18.30 -6.64 17.22
C MET A 64 19.64 -6.00 17.61
N LEU A 65 20.20 -6.41 18.75
CA LEU A 65 21.50 -5.94 19.24
C LEU A 65 22.61 -6.26 18.24
N HIS A 66 22.62 -7.49 17.70
CA HIS A 66 23.52 -7.88 16.63
C HIS A 66 23.39 -6.97 15.41
N GLY A 67 22.16 -6.73 14.93
CA GLY A 67 21.91 -5.91 13.75
C GLY A 67 22.38 -4.47 13.95
N ALA A 68 22.02 -3.84 15.06
CA ALA A 68 22.44 -2.48 15.40
C ALA A 68 23.98 -2.37 15.50
N LEU A 69 24.62 -3.32 16.17
CA LEU A 69 26.08 -3.36 16.28
C LEU A 69 26.76 -3.54 14.92
N ALA A 70 26.25 -4.43 14.07
CA ALA A 70 26.79 -4.62 12.72
C ALA A 70 26.65 -3.35 11.87
N HIS A 71 25.50 -2.67 11.97
CA HIS A 71 25.21 -1.46 11.21
C HIS A 71 25.98 -0.23 11.69
N THR A 72 26.51 -0.25 12.90
CA THR A 72 27.45 0.75 13.41
C THR A 72 28.72 0.81 12.54
N TRP A 73 29.20 -0.35 12.08
CA TRP A 73 30.47 -0.49 11.36
C TRP A 73 30.31 -0.64 9.86
N SER A 74 29.13 -1.03 9.39
CA SER A 74 28.89 -1.22 7.97
C SER A 74 27.41 -1.14 7.63
N SER A 75 27.09 -0.27 6.67
CA SER A 75 25.73 -0.19 6.11
C SER A 75 25.32 -1.48 5.40
N SER A 76 26.27 -2.30 4.92
CA SER A 76 26.01 -3.61 4.33
C SER A 76 26.01 -4.75 5.36
N GLY A 77 26.32 -4.47 6.63
CA GLY A 77 26.50 -5.48 7.67
C GLY A 77 27.80 -6.27 7.55
N ASN A 78 28.75 -5.81 6.72
CA ASN A 78 30.08 -6.41 6.65
C ASN A 78 30.93 -5.97 7.86
N VAL A 79 31.16 -6.90 8.78
CA VAL A 79 31.83 -6.63 10.07
C VAL A 79 33.35 -6.80 10.02
N SER A 80 33.94 -6.97 8.83
CA SER A 80 35.39 -7.15 8.67
C SER A 80 36.22 -5.98 9.16
N GLN A 81 35.65 -4.77 9.17
CA GLN A 81 36.28 -3.54 9.64
C GLN A 81 35.99 -3.22 11.11
N ALA A 82 35.18 -4.04 11.80
CA ALA A 82 34.85 -3.83 13.20
C ALA A 82 36.03 -4.18 14.13
N PRO A 83 36.22 -3.45 15.24
CA PRO A 83 37.29 -3.74 16.20
C PRO A 83 37.09 -5.12 16.83
N PRO A 84 38.16 -5.78 17.32
CA PRO A 84 38.07 -7.14 17.87
C PRO A 84 36.96 -7.34 18.92
N PRO A 85 36.77 -6.44 19.91
CA PRO A 85 35.70 -6.61 20.91
C PRO A 85 34.29 -6.57 20.30
N ALA A 86 34.07 -5.77 19.25
CA ALA A 86 32.79 -5.74 18.56
C ALA A 86 32.54 -7.02 17.77
N ARG A 87 33.56 -7.59 17.13
CA ARG A 87 33.46 -8.87 16.40
C ARG A 87 33.19 -10.04 17.34
N GLU A 88 33.87 -10.08 18.49
CA GLU A 88 33.63 -11.09 19.52
C GLU A 88 32.18 -11.05 20.01
N LEU A 89 31.66 -9.84 20.28
CA LEU A 89 30.29 -9.67 20.73
C LEU A 89 29.25 -10.02 19.66
N LEU A 90 29.50 -9.66 18.38
CA LEU A 90 28.67 -10.07 17.25
C LEU A 90 28.60 -11.59 17.10
N GLU A 91 29.73 -12.27 17.23
CA GLU A 91 29.79 -13.73 17.21
C GLU A 91 29.05 -14.33 18.41
N ALA A 92 29.22 -13.75 19.60
CA ALA A 92 28.53 -14.20 20.81
C ALA A 92 26.99 -14.10 20.67
N TYR A 93 26.46 -12.99 20.12
CA TYR A 93 25.04 -12.87 19.83
C TYR A 93 24.56 -13.89 18.78
N SER A 94 25.36 -14.11 17.73
CA SER A 94 25.05 -15.09 16.69
C SER A 94 24.99 -16.51 17.24
N GLN A 95 25.95 -16.90 18.08
CA GLN A 95 25.98 -18.21 18.73
C GLN A 95 24.82 -18.37 19.72
N ALA A 96 24.54 -17.34 20.52
CA ALA A 96 23.43 -17.35 21.45
C ALA A 96 22.08 -17.51 20.73
N TYR A 97 21.88 -16.82 19.60
CA TYR A 97 20.71 -17.00 18.74
C TYR A 97 20.64 -18.42 18.17
N ARG A 98 21.75 -18.93 17.59
CA ARG A 98 21.78 -20.28 16.99
C ARG A 98 21.41 -21.35 18.00
N SER A 99 21.91 -21.27 19.24
CA SER A 99 21.56 -22.24 20.28
C SER A 99 20.06 -22.25 20.61
N ILE A 100 19.38 -21.11 20.53
CA ILE A 100 17.91 -21.02 20.73
C ILE A 100 17.19 -21.62 19.51
N ASP A 101 17.56 -21.20 18.31
CA ASP A 101 16.95 -21.68 17.05
C ASP A 101 17.13 -23.19 16.87
N GLU A 102 18.30 -23.74 17.20
CA GLU A 102 18.58 -25.18 17.18
C GLU A 102 17.74 -25.95 18.20
N LYS A 103 17.62 -25.44 19.43
CA LYS A 103 16.80 -26.03 20.48
C LYS A 103 15.33 -26.08 20.07
N GLU A 104 14.79 -24.96 19.59
CA GLU A 104 13.39 -24.89 19.13
C GLU A 104 13.16 -25.79 17.90
N ARG A 105 14.13 -25.89 16.99
CA ARG A 105 14.06 -26.79 15.83
C ARG A 105 14.12 -28.28 16.16
N ALA A 106 14.71 -28.64 17.30
CA ALA A 106 14.80 -30.01 17.77
C ALA A 106 13.50 -30.51 18.40
N GLU A 107 12.55 -29.62 18.69
CA GLU A 107 11.26 -29.97 19.29
C GLU A 107 10.41 -30.82 18.33
N PRO A 108 9.76 -31.91 18.80
CA PRO A 108 9.05 -32.87 17.95
C PRO A 108 8.01 -32.24 17.03
N TYR A 109 7.32 -31.20 17.51
CA TYR A 109 6.21 -30.55 16.83
C TYR A 109 6.63 -29.30 16.03
N TRP A 110 7.93 -28.96 15.97
CA TRP A 110 8.42 -27.75 15.31
C TRP A 110 8.16 -27.73 13.80
N ARG A 111 8.34 -28.90 13.14
CA ARG A 111 8.20 -29.04 11.69
C ARG A 111 6.77 -29.34 11.23
N GLU A 112 5.85 -29.57 12.17
CA GLU A 112 4.46 -29.78 11.81
C GLU A 112 3.90 -28.52 11.12
N LYS A 113 3.22 -28.73 10.00
CA LYS A 113 2.56 -27.61 9.32
C LYS A 113 1.49 -27.08 10.26
N CYS A 114 1.58 -25.81 10.66
CA CYS A 114 0.51 -25.16 11.39
C CYS A 114 -0.79 -25.31 10.59
N GLY A 115 -1.69 -26.17 11.05
CA GLY A 115 -2.98 -26.40 10.40
C GLY A 115 -3.84 -25.13 10.45
N TYR A 116 -4.87 -25.05 9.59
CA TYR A 116 -5.78 -23.91 9.54
C TYR A 116 -6.39 -23.58 10.93
N LEU A 117 -6.83 -24.61 11.66
CA LEU A 117 -7.39 -24.43 13.01
C LEU A 117 -6.32 -24.04 14.05
N ALA A 118 -5.13 -24.61 14.00
CA ALA A 118 -4.02 -24.22 14.89
C ALA A 118 -3.55 -22.78 14.65
N ASN A 119 -3.69 -22.27 13.42
CA ASN A 119 -3.44 -20.86 13.11
C ASN A 119 -4.55 -19.94 13.63
N LEU A 120 -5.80 -20.42 13.64
CA LEU A 120 -6.99 -19.68 14.10
C LEU A 120 -7.00 -19.52 15.63
N PHE A 121 -6.57 -20.55 16.36
CA PHE A 121 -6.50 -20.54 17.83
C PHE A 121 -5.11 -20.18 18.39
N ASP A 122 -4.19 -19.76 17.52
CA ASP A 122 -2.81 -19.38 17.85
C ASP A 122 -2.02 -20.42 18.67
N THR A 123 -2.37 -21.69 18.53
CA THR A 123 -1.73 -22.81 19.25
C THR A 123 -0.46 -23.31 18.54
N CYS A 124 -0.05 -22.69 17.44
CA CYS A 124 1.14 -23.13 16.71
C CYS A 124 2.42 -22.52 17.30
N ARG A 125 3.19 -23.35 18.03
CA ARG A 125 4.48 -22.99 18.63
C ARG A 125 5.44 -22.26 17.68
N ARG A 126 5.66 -22.81 16.47
CA ARG A 126 6.54 -22.19 15.46
C ARG A 126 6.08 -20.79 15.06
N LYS A 127 4.77 -20.60 14.86
CA LYS A 127 4.18 -19.31 14.48
C LYS A 127 4.39 -18.29 15.60
N ARG A 128 4.13 -18.69 16.84
CA ARG A 128 4.30 -17.86 18.04
C ARG A 128 5.75 -17.45 18.25
N PHE A 129 6.69 -18.40 18.20
CA PHE A 129 8.13 -18.09 18.21
C PHE A 129 8.51 -17.10 17.10
N THR A 130 8.08 -17.36 15.86
CA THR A 130 8.44 -16.53 14.70
C THR A 130 7.87 -15.12 14.84
N TYR A 131 6.65 -15.00 15.37
CA TYR A 131 6.00 -13.72 15.64
C TYR A 131 6.80 -12.90 16.66
N GLU A 132 7.07 -13.49 17.84
CA GLU A 132 7.83 -12.82 18.91
C GLU A 132 9.25 -12.47 18.45
N PHE A 133 9.91 -13.39 17.73
CA PHE A 133 11.22 -13.15 17.12
C PHE A 133 11.21 -11.92 16.22
N GLN A 134 10.26 -11.82 15.28
CA GLN A 134 10.20 -10.68 14.37
C GLN A 134 9.80 -9.40 15.10
N HIS A 135 8.87 -9.48 16.05
CA HIS A 135 8.43 -8.34 16.85
C HIS A 135 9.59 -7.73 17.65
N PHE A 136 10.32 -8.56 18.41
CA PHE A 136 11.45 -8.10 19.21
C PHE A 136 12.70 -7.77 18.39
N LYS A 137 12.81 -8.29 17.17
CA LYS A 137 13.92 -7.93 16.26
C LYS A 137 13.72 -6.58 15.58
N THR A 138 12.50 -6.24 15.19
CA THR A 138 12.25 -5.14 14.23
C THR A 138 11.38 -4.00 14.75
N SER A 139 10.61 -4.21 15.83
CA SER A 139 9.70 -3.19 16.33
C SER A 139 10.44 -1.98 16.91
N VAL A 140 9.84 -0.80 16.74
CA VAL A 140 10.36 0.45 17.33
C VAL A 140 10.24 0.41 18.85
N GLN A 141 9.13 -0.14 19.36
CA GLN A 141 8.90 -0.23 20.79
C GLN A 141 9.95 -1.12 21.48
N ALA A 142 10.19 -2.33 20.97
CA ALA A 142 11.23 -3.19 21.54
C ALA A 142 12.63 -2.56 21.41
N ALA A 143 12.89 -1.77 20.37
CA ALA A 143 14.14 -1.02 20.24
C ALA A 143 14.28 0.04 21.34
N ASN A 144 13.23 0.83 21.59
CA ASN A 144 13.22 1.83 22.66
C ASN A 144 13.39 1.17 24.05
N ASP A 145 12.66 0.10 24.32
CA ASP A 145 12.73 -0.61 25.60
C ASP A 145 14.14 -1.20 25.82
N THR A 146 14.75 -1.74 24.76
CA THR A 146 16.13 -2.26 24.79
C THR A 146 17.15 -1.14 24.97
N ALA A 147 16.93 0.01 24.31
CA ALA A 147 17.78 1.19 24.45
C ALA A 147 17.77 1.70 25.89
N GLN A 148 16.59 1.86 26.49
CA GLN A 148 16.44 2.35 27.86
C GLN A 148 17.04 1.40 28.89
N LEU A 149 17.03 0.09 28.62
CA LEU A 149 17.53 -0.91 29.54
C LEU A 149 19.07 -0.97 29.59
N TYR A 150 19.74 -0.82 28.46
CA TYR A 150 21.19 -1.06 28.36
C TYR A 150 22.03 0.18 28.10
N PHE A 151 21.45 1.20 27.46
CA PHE A 151 22.20 2.34 26.95
C PHE A 151 21.88 3.61 27.75
N PRO A 152 22.91 4.39 28.13
CA PRO A 152 22.75 5.76 28.58
C PRO A 152 21.95 6.61 27.59
N SER A 153 21.24 7.63 28.08
CA SER A 153 20.33 8.46 27.28
C SER A 153 20.95 9.06 26.02
N GLU A 154 22.25 9.36 26.05
CA GLU A 154 23.01 9.89 24.92
C GLU A 154 23.15 8.92 23.73
N TYR A 155 23.03 7.61 23.95
CA TYR A 155 23.16 6.59 22.91
C TYR A 155 21.82 5.97 22.48
N GLN A 156 20.72 6.27 23.19
CA GLN A 156 19.44 5.61 22.97
C GLN A 156 18.86 5.86 21.57
N ASP A 157 18.75 7.13 21.17
CA ASP A 157 18.17 7.50 19.87
C ASP A 157 18.97 6.90 18.71
N ARG A 158 20.28 6.88 18.84
CA ARG A 158 21.19 6.32 17.85
C ARG A 158 21.02 4.81 17.72
N PHE A 159 20.98 4.10 18.86
CA PHE A 159 20.70 2.66 18.86
C PHE A 159 19.36 2.36 18.17
N VAL A 160 18.32 3.12 18.50
CA VAL A 160 16.98 2.95 17.92
C VAL A 160 17.02 3.15 16.41
N ASP A 161 17.74 4.16 15.90
CA ASP A 161 17.88 4.37 14.46
C ASP A 161 18.60 3.19 13.78
N LEU A 162 19.69 2.70 14.35
CA LEU A 162 20.50 1.60 13.80
C LEU A 162 19.72 0.27 13.68
N THR A 163 18.65 0.08 14.45
CA THR A 163 17.77 -1.10 14.33
C THR A 163 16.87 -1.09 13.09
N GLY A 164 16.90 -0.02 12.28
CA GLY A 164 16.10 0.13 11.07
C GLY A 164 16.53 -0.77 9.91
N VAL A 165 15.64 -0.91 8.92
CA VAL A 165 15.93 -1.65 7.68
C VAL A 165 17.07 -0.95 6.94
N GLY A 166 18.17 -1.67 6.68
CA GLY A 166 19.36 -1.11 6.05
C GLY A 166 20.24 -0.28 6.99
N GLY A 167 20.05 -0.41 8.31
CA GLY A 167 20.88 0.21 9.34
C GLY A 167 20.51 1.65 9.70
N SER A 168 19.36 2.15 9.26
CA SER A 168 18.79 3.42 9.74
C SER A 168 17.27 3.45 9.54
N ARG A 169 16.52 3.80 10.58
CA ARG A 169 15.06 3.98 10.52
C ARG A 169 14.71 5.27 9.80
N GLN A 170 15.43 6.35 10.08
CA GLN A 170 15.24 7.65 9.46
C GLN A 170 15.47 7.58 7.95
N ARG A 171 16.62 7.04 7.52
CA ARG A 171 16.92 6.89 6.08
C ARG A 171 15.88 6.01 5.36
N PHE A 172 15.40 4.95 6.02
CA PHE A 172 14.36 4.11 5.44
C PHE A 172 13.01 4.82 5.33
N ALA A 173 12.65 5.66 6.32
CA ALA A 173 11.46 6.50 6.25
C ALA A 173 11.55 7.53 5.12
N GLU A 174 12.70 8.20 4.98
CA GLU A 174 12.99 9.14 3.89
C GLU A 174 12.87 8.45 2.52
N TYR A 175 13.53 7.30 2.35
CA TYR A 175 13.44 6.51 1.12
C TYR A 175 11.99 6.10 0.79
N GLN A 176 11.19 5.73 1.80
CA GLN A 176 9.77 5.45 1.58
C GLN A 176 8.97 6.69 1.19
N SER A 177 9.22 7.85 1.81
CA SER A 177 8.56 9.10 1.42
C SER A 177 8.89 9.48 0.00
N GLU A 178 10.17 9.41 -0.40
CA GLU A 178 10.62 9.68 -1.78
C GLU A 178 9.91 8.75 -2.78
N ARG A 179 9.81 7.45 -2.46
CA ARG A 179 9.07 6.51 -3.32
C ARG A 179 7.58 6.80 -3.40
N ARG A 180 6.95 7.22 -2.31
CA ARG A 180 5.52 7.60 -2.30
C ARG A 180 5.28 8.88 -3.07
N GLU A 181 6.23 9.81 -3.05
CA GLU A 181 6.16 11.06 -3.83
C GLU A 181 6.41 10.81 -5.31
N ALA A 182 7.41 10.00 -5.66
CA ALA A 182 7.64 9.55 -7.03
C ALA A 182 6.43 8.78 -7.58
N GLY A 183 5.86 7.86 -6.80
CA GLY A 183 4.65 7.12 -7.15
C GLY A 183 3.44 8.04 -7.36
N ARG A 184 3.23 9.05 -6.51
CA ARG A 184 2.15 10.04 -6.71
C ARG A 184 2.37 10.88 -7.97
N ALA A 185 3.60 11.30 -8.25
CA ALA A 185 3.92 12.06 -9.47
C ALA A 185 3.64 11.24 -10.74
N ASP A 186 3.97 9.94 -10.73
CA ASP A 186 3.71 9.03 -11.83
C ASP A 186 2.22 8.68 -11.97
N GLU A 187 1.51 8.50 -10.85
CA GLU A 187 0.07 8.23 -10.84
C GLU A 187 -0.72 9.38 -11.44
N HIS A 188 -0.44 10.63 -11.03
CA HIS A 188 -1.05 11.83 -11.61
C HIS A 188 -0.80 11.94 -13.12
N ARG A 189 0.43 11.65 -13.57
CA ARG A 189 0.79 11.66 -15.00
C ARG A 189 0.05 10.56 -15.77
N SER A 190 -0.07 9.38 -15.19
CA SER A 190 -0.77 8.24 -15.82
C SER A 190 -2.28 8.45 -15.89
N PHE A 191 -2.89 9.00 -14.84
CA PHE A 191 -4.31 9.32 -14.78
C PHE A 191 -4.65 10.41 -15.79
N ARG A 192 -3.86 11.49 -15.86
CA ARG A 192 -4.06 12.59 -16.84
C ARG A 192 -3.99 12.10 -18.28
N LYS A 193 -3.17 11.10 -18.58
CA LYS A 193 -3.12 10.45 -19.92
C LYS A 193 -4.34 9.57 -20.21
N LYS A 194 -4.87 8.87 -19.20
CA LYS A 194 -6.02 7.94 -19.37
C LYS A 194 -7.38 8.65 -19.28
N LEU A 195 -7.45 9.79 -18.59
CA LEU A 195 -8.67 10.57 -18.38
C LEU A 195 -9.45 10.88 -19.67
N PRO A 196 -8.83 11.36 -20.78
CA PRO A 196 -9.58 11.61 -22.01
C PRO A 196 -10.10 10.33 -22.68
N ALA A 197 -9.38 9.20 -22.56
CA ALA A 197 -9.85 7.91 -23.07
C ALA A 197 -11.02 7.36 -22.25
N LEU A 198 -11.01 7.57 -20.93
CA LEU A 198 -12.11 7.21 -20.04
C LEU A 198 -13.34 8.08 -20.27
N LEU A 199 -13.18 9.41 -20.28
CA LEU A 199 -14.28 10.33 -20.53
C LEU A 199 -14.86 10.15 -21.93
N GLY A 200 -13.99 10.04 -22.95
CA GLY A 200 -14.40 9.81 -24.34
C GLY A 200 -15.07 8.44 -24.52
N GLY A 201 -14.44 7.36 -24.06
CA GLY A 201 -14.97 6.00 -24.19
C GLY A 201 -16.29 5.79 -23.46
N LEU A 202 -16.41 6.30 -22.23
CA LEU A 202 -17.63 6.17 -21.43
C LEU A 202 -18.77 7.02 -22.00
N SER A 203 -18.47 8.16 -22.63
CA SER A 203 -19.47 9.07 -23.22
C SER A 203 -20.15 8.52 -24.50
N LEU A 204 -19.55 7.53 -25.16
CA LEU A 204 -20.16 6.88 -26.33
C LEU A 204 -21.38 6.04 -25.97
N ILE A 205 -21.39 5.44 -24.77
CA ILE A 205 -22.51 4.61 -24.30
C ILE A 205 -23.82 5.41 -24.21
N PRO A 206 -23.89 6.56 -23.49
CA PRO A 206 -25.09 7.37 -23.44
C PRO A 206 -25.43 8.01 -24.80
N LEU A 207 -24.45 8.34 -25.65
CA LEU A 207 -24.74 8.80 -27.02
C LEU A 207 -25.50 7.75 -27.83
N CYS A 208 -25.01 6.52 -27.87
CA CYS A 208 -25.66 5.41 -28.56
C CYS A 208 -27.04 5.10 -27.96
N MET A 209 -27.13 5.10 -26.62
CA MET A 209 -28.40 4.88 -25.91
C MET A 209 -29.44 5.97 -26.23
N GLY A 210 -29.03 7.25 -26.23
CA GLY A 210 -29.88 8.37 -26.57
C GLY A 210 -30.41 8.28 -28.01
N PHE A 211 -29.54 7.94 -28.97
CA PHE A 211 -29.93 7.69 -30.36
C PHE A 211 -30.93 6.53 -30.50
N ALA A 212 -30.70 5.42 -29.79
CA ALA A 212 -31.59 4.26 -29.82
C ALA A 212 -32.99 4.61 -29.27
N LEU A 213 -33.05 5.33 -28.14
CA LEU A 213 -34.31 5.79 -27.55
C LEU A 213 -35.06 6.75 -28.49
N PHE A 214 -34.34 7.65 -29.16
CA PHE A 214 -34.94 8.54 -30.15
C PHE A 214 -35.51 7.77 -31.36
N GLY A 215 -34.82 6.73 -31.82
CA GLY A 215 -35.30 5.82 -32.85
C GLY A 215 -36.58 5.09 -32.44
N MET A 216 -36.64 4.59 -31.20
CA MET A 216 -37.85 3.97 -30.64
C MET A 216 -39.02 4.96 -30.53
N ALA A 217 -38.77 6.16 -30.00
CA ALA A 217 -39.79 7.21 -29.92
C ALA A 217 -40.34 7.58 -31.30
N ARG A 218 -39.47 7.67 -32.32
CA ARG A 218 -39.88 7.94 -33.70
C ARG A 218 -40.75 6.82 -34.26
N ARG A 219 -40.42 5.55 -34.00
CA ARG A 219 -41.21 4.39 -34.44
C ARG A 219 -42.59 4.33 -33.79
N ILE A 220 -42.69 4.67 -32.49
CA ILE A 220 -43.99 4.78 -31.80
C ILE A 220 -44.79 5.94 -32.40
N GLY A 221 -44.16 7.10 -32.61
CA GLY A 221 -44.80 8.26 -33.20
C GLY A 221 -45.32 8.02 -34.62
N THR A 222 -44.58 7.29 -35.47
CA THR A 222 -45.07 6.93 -36.82
C THR A 222 -46.23 5.97 -36.76
N SER A 223 -46.23 5.02 -35.82
CA SER A 223 -47.38 4.12 -35.60
C SER A 223 -48.62 4.88 -35.14
N LEU A 224 -48.47 5.86 -34.24
CA LEU A 224 -49.58 6.69 -33.77
C LEU A 224 -50.14 7.55 -34.90
N LYS A 225 -49.27 8.27 -35.63
CA LYS A 225 -49.68 9.09 -36.78
C LYS A 225 -50.40 8.28 -37.86
N ARG A 226 -49.95 7.04 -38.13
CA ARG A 226 -50.60 6.17 -39.10
C ARG A 226 -52.00 5.76 -38.61
N TYR A 227 -52.12 5.41 -37.33
CA TYR A 227 -53.43 5.09 -36.74
C TYR A 227 -54.37 6.30 -36.76
N GLU A 228 -53.88 7.48 -36.36
CA GLU A 228 -54.65 8.73 -36.43
C GLU A 228 -55.10 8.99 -37.86
N PHE A 229 -54.21 8.90 -38.85
CA PHE A 229 -54.55 9.10 -40.26
C PHE A 229 -55.62 8.12 -40.77
N ASP A 230 -55.49 6.84 -40.45
CA ASP A 230 -56.40 5.80 -40.93
C ASP A 230 -57.79 5.85 -40.25
N ASN A 231 -57.91 6.51 -39.08
CA ASN A 231 -59.15 6.56 -38.28
C ASN A 231 -59.65 8.01 -38.04
N THR A 232 -59.18 8.99 -38.80
CA THR A 232 -59.67 10.37 -38.72
C THR A 232 -60.89 10.56 -39.62
N THR A 233 -61.97 11.07 -39.05
CA THR A 233 -63.20 11.41 -39.79
C THR A 233 -63.02 12.67 -40.64
N ALA A 234 -63.93 12.92 -41.59
CA ALA A 234 -63.95 14.16 -42.39
C ALA A 234 -64.06 15.45 -41.53
N GLY A 235 -64.48 15.32 -40.27
CA GLY A 235 -64.52 16.40 -39.28
C GLY A 235 -63.23 16.60 -38.47
N GLY A 236 -62.17 15.80 -38.72
CA GLY A 236 -60.87 15.96 -38.05
C GLY A 236 -60.76 15.30 -36.67
N VAL A 237 -61.74 14.50 -36.25
CA VAL A 237 -61.73 13.76 -34.98
C VAL A 237 -61.30 12.31 -35.23
N VAL A 238 -60.41 11.80 -34.39
CA VAL A 238 -59.95 10.39 -34.42
C VAL A 238 -61.00 9.52 -33.75
N GLU A 239 -61.55 8.56 -34.48
CA GLU A 239 -62.48 7.57 -33.96
C GLU A 239 -61.74 6.36 -33.38
N PHE A 240 -62.22 5.87 -32.22
CA PHE A 240 -61.70 4.68 -31.57
C PHE A 240 -62.82 3.65 -31.46
N SER A 241 -62.50 2.38 -31.70
CA SER A 241 -63.48 1.28 -31.64
C SER A 241 -63.99 0.98 -30.22
N SER A 242 -63.25 1.41 -29.20
CA SER A 242 -63.66 1.29 -27.79
C SER A 242 -62.96 2.34 -26.92
N PHE A 243 -63.49 2.56 -25.71
CA PHE A 243 -62.85 3.39 -24.69
C PHE A 243 -61.46 2.84 -24.27
N GLU A 244 -61.29 1.52 -24.30
CA GLU A 244 -60.01 0.88 -23.99
C GLU A 244 -58.97 1.17 -25.08
N ALA A 245 -59.39 1.25 -26.34
CA ALA A 245 -58.52 1.61 -27.45
C ALA A 245 -58.05 3.07 -27.38
N SER A 246 -58.92 4.00 -26.97
CA SER A 246 -58.53 5.40 -26.76
C SER A 246 -57.54 5.56 -25.59
N GLN A 247 -57.76 4.87 -24.47
CA GLN A 247 -56.78 4.85 -23.36
C GLN A 247 -55.44 4.23 -23.80
N ALA A 248 -55.45 3.15 -24.58
CA ALA A 248 -54.23 2.53 -25.06
C ALA A 248 -53.45 3.48 -26.00
N HIS A 249 -54.15 4.28 -26.80
CA HIS A 249 -53.56 5.30 -27.64
C HIS A 249 -52.92 6.43 -26.82
N GLU A 250 -53.64 6.98 -25.83
CA GLU A 250 -53.08 8.01 -24.92
C GLU A 250 -51.85 7.51 -24.17
N ARG A 251 -51.88 6.28 -23.64
CA ARG A 251 -50.73 5.67 -22.97
C ARG A 251 -49.52 5.55 -23.90
N LYS A 252 -49.72 5.16 -25.17
CA LYS A 252 -48.64 5.11 -26.17
C LYS A 252 -48.09 6.50 -26.49
N GLN A 253 -48.95 7.51 -26.56
CA GLN A 253 -48.54 8.90 -26.80
C GLN A 253 -47.75 9.48 -25.60
N ALA A 254 -48.20 9.19 -24.38
CA ALA A 254 -47.47 9.54 -23.16
C ALA A 254 -46.11 8.84 -23.09
N LEU A 255 -46.07 7.53 -23.38
CA LEU A 255 -44.85 6.74 -23.43
C LEU A 255 -43.86 7.28 -24.48
N GLN A 256 -44.34 7.67 -25.67
CA GLN A 256 -43.50 8.30 -26.69
C GLN A 256 -42.81 9.57 -26.16
N LYS A 257 -43.55 10.45 -25.49
CA LYS A 257 -43.01 11.70 -24.93
C LYS A 257 -41.97 11.41 -23.84
N VAL A 258 -42.24 10.45 -22.96
CA VAL A 258 -41.30 10.03 -21.90
C VAL A 258 -40.01 9.47 -22.50
N ILE A 259 -40.11 8.53 -23.44
CA ILE A 259 -38.93 7.94 -24.11
C ILE A 259 -38.13 9.00 -24.85
N ALA A 260 -38.79 9.94 -25.54
CA ALA A 260 -38.12 11.03 -26.24
C ALA A 260 -37.35 11.95 -25.28
N ASN A 261 -37.96 12.35 -24.15
CA ASN A 261 -37.35 13.22 -23.16
C ASN A 261 -36.17 12.54 -22.45
N ILE A 262 -36.30 11.26 -22.08
CA ILE A 262 -35.20 10.48 -21.50
C ILE A 262 -34.08 10.32 -22.52
N GLY A 263 -34.42 9.99 -23.78
CA GLY A 263 -33.43 9.88 -24.86
C GLY A 263 -32.65 11.17 -25.07
N TYR A 264 -33.32 12.33 -25.01
CA TYR A 264 -32.68 13.64 -25.10
C TYR A 264 -31.73 13.92 -23.92
N LEU A 265 -32.18 13.68 -22.67
CA LEU A 265 -31.33 13.87 -21.49
C LEU A 265 -30.07 13.01 -21.54
N VAL A 266 -30.23 11.73 -21.87
CA VAL A 266 -29.12 10.78 -21.97
C VAL A 266 -28.16 11.20 -23.09
N PHE A 267 -28.69 11.66 -24.23
CA PHE A 267 -27.88 12.18 -25.32
C PHE A 267 -27.06 13.43 -24.90
N VAL A 268 -27.67 14.39 -24.21
CA VAL A 268 -26.98 15.61 -23.72
C VAL A 268 -25.84 15.25 -22.78
N VAL A 269 -26.03 14.30 -21.85
CA VAL A 269 -24.95 13.81 -20.96
C VAL A 269 -23.79 13.25 -21.77
N GLY A 270 -24.07 12.49 -22.83
CA GLY A 270 -23.04 11.96 -23.73
C GLY A 270 -22.28 13.05 -24.49
N VAL A 271 -22.98 14.07 -25.01
CA VAL A 271 -22.35 15.22 -25.69
C VAL A 271 -21.46 16.01 -24.74
N LEU A 272 -21.92 16.28 -23.51
CA LEU A 272 -21.12 16.98 -22.49
C LEU A 272 -19.87 16.18 -22.09
N GLY A 273 -19.99 14.85 -21.97
CA GLY A 273 -18.86 13.96 -21.72
C GLY A 273 -17.79 14.02 -22.82
N LEU A 274 -18.21 13.97 -24.09
CA LEU A 274 -17.31 14.15 -25.24
C LEU A 274 -16.65 15.54 -25.25
N GLY A 275 -17.44 16.60 -25.02
CA GLY A 275 -16.93 17.97 -24.95
C GLY A 275 -15.87 18.14 -23.86
N GLY A 276 -16.09 17.55 -22.69
CA GLY A 276 -15.10 17.50 -21.61
C GLY A 276 -13.82 16.75 -22.00
N ALA A 277 -13.94 15.60 -22.66
CA ALA A 277 -12.78 14.83 -23.14
C ALA A 277 -11.94 15.62 -24.15
N VAL A 278 -12.58 16.33 -25.09
CA VAL A 278 -11.90 17.19 -26.07
C VAL A 278 -11.23 18.38 -25.39
N GLY A 279 -11.92 19.04 -24.45
CA GLY A 279 -11.34 20.15 -23.68
C GLY A 279 -10.07 19.74 -22.92
N VAL A 280 -10.08 18.56 -22.31
CA VAL A 280 -8.91 17.99 -21.62
C VAL A 280 -7.78 17.65 -22.60
N LEU A 281 -8.08 17.14 -23.80
CA LEU A 281 -7.08 16.87 -24.83
C LEU A 281 -6.39 18.16 -25.30
N ILE A 282 -7.16 19.22 -25.55
CA ILE A 282 -6.63 20.53 -25.96
C ILE A 282 -5.74 21.11 -24.85
N ALA A 283 -6.21 21.10 -23.60
CA ALA A 283 -5.45 21.60 -22.45
C ALA A 283 -4.18 20.80 -22.14
N ASN A 284 -4.08 19.55 -22.60
CA ASN A 284 -2.87 18.73 -22.47
C ASN A 284 -1.88 18.90 -23.64
N SER A 285 -2.28 19.60 -24.71
CA SER A 285 -1.45 19.83 -25.92
C SER A 285 -0.73 21.18 -25.94
N GLN A 286 -1.07 22.07 -25.00
CA GLN A 286 -0.40 23.35 -24.72
C GLN A 286 0.63 23.19 -23.60
#